data_AF-A0A1B3XSQ8-F1
#
_entry.id   AF-A0A1B3XSQ8-F1
#
_cell.length_a   1.000
_cell.length_b   1.000
_cell.length_c   1.000
_cell.angle_alpha   90.00
_cell.angle_beta   90.00
_cell.angle_gamma   90.00
#
_symmetry.space_group_name_H-M   'P 1'
#
loop_
_entity.id
_entity.type
_entity.pdbx_description
1 polymer ?
#
loop_
_entity_poly.entity_id
_entity_poly.type
_entity_poly.pdbx_seq_one_letter_code
_entity_poly.pdbx_strand_id
1 'polypeptide(L)'
;MSQNHDYYQDLLKRLCKAEHISTRKPRFENIDDFVVIHVKNHLKEGVDLECFKILDLIQRTIVPLGIKFNQQLYLYQKEIDWIEWR
;
A
#
# COMPACT_ATOMS: atom_id res chain seq x y z
N MET A 1 5.91 -23.91 12.53
CA MET A 1 5.09 -22.72 12.21
C MET A 1 5.20 -22.51 10.70
N SER A 2 4.17 -22.85 9.93
CA SER A 2 4.22 -22.67 8.48
C SER A 2 4.32 -21.18 8.18
N GLN A 3 5.34 -20.77 7.46
CA GLN A 3 5.37 -19.44 6.86
C GLN A 3 4.18 -19.37 5.92
N ASN A 4 3.09 -18.72 6.36
CA ASN A 4 2.04 -18.32 5.44
C ASN A 4 2.68 -17.33 4.49
N HIS A 5 2.98 -17.79 3.29
CA HIS A 5 3.56 -16.95 2.26
C HIS A 5 2.46 -15.97 1.82
N ASP A 6 2.65 -14.67 2.05
CA ASP A 6 1.69 -13.64 1.68
C ASP A 6 1.67 -13.43 0.16
N TYR A 7 0.99 -14.34 -0.55
CA TYR A 7 0.94 -14.38 -2.02
C TYR A 7 0.48 -13.06 -2.63
N TYR A 8 -0.49 -12.37 -2.01
CA TYR A 8 -0.97 -11.09 -2.51
C TYR A 8 0.06 -9.97 -2.35
N GLN A 9 0.80 -9.96 -1.24
CA GLN A 9 1.88 -9.00 -1.02
C GLN A 9 2.96 -9.14 -2.10
N ASP A 10 3.35 -10.38 -2.40
CA ASP A 10 4.34 -10.67 -3.42
C ASP A 10 3.85 -10.34 -4.83
N LEU A 11 2.58 -10.63 -5.14
CA LEU A 11 1.94 -10.22 -6.39
C LEU A 11 1.99 -8.70 -6.56
N LEU A 12 1.51 -7.94 -5.57
CA LEU A 12 1.45 -6.49 -5.67
C LEU A 12 2.85 -5.87 -5.79
N LYS A 13 3.85 -6.37 -5.06
CA LYS A 13 5.25 -5.92 -5.21
C LYS A 13 5.80 -6.19 -6.61
N ARG A 14 5.51 -7.36 -7.21
CA ARG A 14 5.93 -7.70 -8.57
C ARG A 14 5.28 -6.78 -9.61
N LEU A 15 3.98 -6.49 -9.45
CA LEU A 15 3.25 -5.56 -10.31
C LEU A 15 3.81 -4.14 -10.19
N CYS A 16 4.09 -3.66 -8.97
CA CYS A 16 4.74 -2.36 -8.78
C CYS A 16 6.09 -2.29 -9.48
N LYS A 17 6.92 -3.35 -9.37
CA LYS A 17 8.22 -3.42 -10.05
C LYS A 17 8.07 -3.37 -11.58
N ALA A 18 7.06 -4.02 -12.14
CA ALA A 18 6.77 -3.99 -13.58
C ALA A 18 6.37 -2.59 -14.07
N GLU A 19 5.72 -1.79 -13.21
CA GLU A 19 5.34 -0.40 -13.48
C GLU A 19 6.43 0.63 -13.12
N HIS A 20 7.66 0.18 -12.84
CA HIS A 20 8.79 1.01 -12.39
C HIS A 20 8.55 1.75 -11.06
N ILE A 21 7.66 1.24 -10.21
CA ILE A 21 7.35 1.79 -8.88
C ILE A 21 8.20 1.08 -7.82
N SER A 22 8.68 1.84 -6.83
CA SER A 22 9.43 1.27 -5.70
C SER A 22 8.59 0.23 -4.94
N THR A 23 9.14 -0.97 -4.78
CA THR A 23 8.50 -2.07 -4.02
C THR A 23 8.37 -1.79 -2.52
N ARG A 24 9.03 -0.73 -2.02
CA ARG A 24 8.93 -0.26 -0.63
C ARG A 24 7.79 0.75 -0.42
N LYS A 25 7.14 1.20 -1.50
CA LYS A 25 6.06 2.17 -1.46
C LYS A 25 4.76 1.59 -0.89
N PRO A 26 4.26 0.42 -1.34
CA PRO A 26 3.21 -0.29 -0.63
C PRO A 26 3.80 -0.98 0.61
N ARG A 27 3.25 -0.67 1.78
CA ARG A 27 3.51 -1.39 3.03
C ARG A 27 2.24 -2.13 3.43
N PHE A 28 2.43 -3.25 4.11
CA PHE A 28 1.36 -4.19 4.41
C PHE A 28 1.32 -4.41 5.90
N GLU A 29 0.11 -4.41 6.44
CA GLU A 29 -0.17 -4.66 7.84
C GLU A 29 -1.39 -5.57 7.93
N ASN A 30 -1.28 -6.64 8.70
CA ASN A 30 -2.37 -7.58 8.92
C ASN A 30 -3.03 -7.20 10.26
N ILE A 31 -4.29 -6.77 10.21
CA ILE A 31 -5.09 -6.38 11.38
C ILE A 31 -6.36 -7.24 11.37
N ASP A 32 -6.47 -8.15 12.34
CA ASP A 32 -7.53 -9.15 12.41
C ASP A 32 -7.67 -9.92 11.08
N ASP A 33 -8.85 -9.85 10.45
CA ASP A 33 -9.16 -10.48 9.16
C ASP A 33 -8.92 -9.55 7.96
N PHE A 34 -8.28 -8.39 8.17
CA PHE A 34 -8.03 -7.38 7.14
C PHE A 34 -6.55 -7.27 6.79
N VAL A 35 -6.28 -7.13 5.49
CA VAL A 35 -4.98 -6.70 4.97
C VAL A 35 -5.05 -5.21 4.67
N VAL A 36 -4.31 -4.41 5.43
CA VAL A 36 -4.18 -2.97 5.24
C VAL A 36 -2.96 -2.68 4.37
N ILE A 37 -3.17 -1.95 3.27
CA ILE A 37 -2.12 -1.56 2.33
C ILE A 37 -1.89 -0.06 2.45
N HIS A 38 -0.78 0.31 3.07
CA HIS A 38 -0.36 1.70 3.22
C HIS A 38 0.44 2.12 1.99
N VAL A 39 0.00 3.18 1.31
CA VAL A 39 0.70 3.74 0.15
C VAL A 39 1.17 5.16 0.47
N LYS A 40 2.49 5.35 0.56
CA LYS A 40 3.06 6.65 0.95
C LYS A 40 2.97 7.66 -0.19
N ASN A 41 2.24 8.75 0.03
CA ASN A 41 2.23 9.92 -0.83
C ASN A 41 3.49 10.78 -0.61
N HIS A 42 4.14 11.20 -1.70
CA HIS A 42 5.33 12.06 -1.64
C HIS A 42 5.02 13.54 -1.91
N LEU A 43 3.83 13.84 -2.43
CA LEU A 43 3.40 15.22 -2.63
C LEU A 43 2.84 15.81 -1.33
N LYS A 44 3.17 17.08 -1.07
CA LYS A 44 2.61 17.84 0.05
C LYS A 44 1.13 18.16 -0.17
N GLU A 45 0.78 18.45 -1.42
CA GLU A 45 -0.57 18.74 -1.87
C GLU A 45 -0.92 17.83 -3.05
N GLY A 46 -2.14 17.28 -3.05
CA GLY A 46 -2.57 16.29 -4.03
C GLY A 46 -2.01 14.90 -3.78
N VAL A 47 -2.17 14.01 -4.77
CA VAL A 47 -1.79 12.59 -4.69
C VAL A 47 -0.80 12.30 -5.81
N ASP A 48 0.34 11.69 -5.46
CA ASP A 48 1.35 11.36 -6.45
C ASP A 48 0.86 10.27 -7.45
N LEU A 49 1.37 10.33 -8.68
CA LEU A 49 0.92 9.44 -9.77
C LEU A 49 1.12 7.96 -9.44
N GLU A 50 2.19 7.62 -8.71
CA GLU A 50 2.45 6.24 -8.33
C GLU A 50 1.40 5.71 -7.34
N CYS A 51 0.86 6.54 -6.45
CA CYS A 51 -0.25 6.16 -5.59
C CYS A 51 -1.49 5.76 -6.41
N PHE A 52 -1.82 6.51 -7.46
CA PHE A 52 -2.91 6.16 -8.36
C PHE A 52 -2.64 4.87 -9.13
N LYS A 53 -1.41 4.68 -9.62
CA LYS A 53 -1.03 3.43 -10.29
C LYS A 53 -1.14 2.23 -9.35
N ILE A 54 -0.68 2.34 -8.11
CA ILE A 54 -0.80 1.26 -7.12
C ILE A 54 -2.28 0.94 -6.87
N LEU A 55 -3.13 1.97 -6.75
CA LEU A 55 -4.57 1.78 -6.57
C LEU A 55 -5.21 1.07 -7.78
N ASP A 56 -4.83 1.44 -9.01
CA ASP A 56 -5.26 0.74 -10.23
C ASP A 56 -4.86 -0.75 -10.21
N LEU A 57 -3.61 -1.06 -9.85
CA LEU A 57 -3.13 -2.44 -9.75
C LEU A 57 -3.91 -3.24 -8.69
N ILE A 58 -4.22 -2.62 -7.55
CA ILE A 58 -5.05 -3.23 -6.51
C ILE A 58 -6.44 -3.52 -7.08
N GLN A 59 -7.12 -2.52 -7.63
CA GLN A 59 -8.48 -2.69 -8.16
C GLN A 59 -8.54 -3.78 -9.25
N ARG A 60 -7.58 -3.78 -10.19
CA ARG A 60 -7.52 -4.78 -11.26
C ARG A 60 -7.27 -6.20 -10.76
N THR A 61 -6.65 -6.37 -9.60
CA THR A 61 -6.38 -7.71 -9.03
C THR A 61 -7.49 -8.19 -8.12
N ILE A 62 -8.16 -7.31 -7.37
CA ILE A 62 -9.14 -7.70 -6.36
C ILE A 62 -10.59 -7.66 -6.84
N VAL A 63 -10.93 -6.75 -7.76
CA VAL A 63 -12.31 -6.61 -8.28
C VAL A 63 -12.78 -7.88 -9.00
N PRO A 64 -11.97 -8.51 -9.88
CA PRO A 64 -12.38 -9.77 -10.52
C PRO A 64 -12.58 -10.93 -9.52
N LEU A 65 -11.98 -10.84 -8.34
CA LEU A 65 -12.10 -11.85 -7.28
C LEU A 65 -13.29 -11.59 -6.34
N GLY A 66 -14.05 -10.50 -6.54
CA GLY A 66 -15.17 -10.14 -5.67
C GLY A 66 -14.76 -9.75 -4.25
N ILE A 67 -13.47 -9.44 -4.03
CA ILE A 67 -12.95 -9.06 -2.72
C ILE A 67 -13.45 -7.66 -2.38
N LYS A 68 -14.11 -7.55 -1.23
CA LYS A 68 -14.55 -6.25 -0.68
C LYS A 68 -13.34 -5.44 -0.25
N PHE A 69 -13.33 -4.16 -0.59
CA PHE A 69 -12.28 -3.24 -0.17
C PHE A 69 -12.88 -1.89 0.20
N ASN A 70 -12.16 -1.16 1.03
CA ASN A 70 -12.47 0.22 1.36
C ASN A 70 -11.21 1.07 1.12
N GLN A 71 -11.34 2.10 0.29
CA GLN A 71 -10.27 3.05 0.05
C GLN A 71 -10.47 4.26 0.96
N GLN A 72 -9.46 4.55 1.79
CA GLN A 72 -9.47 5.72 2.67
C GLN A 72 -8.23 6.56 2.43
N LEU A 73 -8.42 7.86 2.18
CA LEU A 73 -7.33 8.82 2.10
C LEU A 73 -7.05 9.35 3.51
N TYR A 74 -5.89 9.02 4.06
CA TYR A 74 -5.44 9.57 5.34
C TYR A 74 -4.42 10.69 5.11
N LEU A 75 -4.72 11.87 5.64
CA LEU A 75 -3.76 12.95 5.79
C LEU A 75 -3.03 12.76 7.12
N TYR A 76 -1.89 12.05 7.08
CA TYR A 76 -0.96 12.12 8.20
C TYR A 76 -0.19 13.42 8.09
N GLN A 77 -0.50 14.36 8.97
CA GLN A 77 0.36 15.51 9.19
C GLN A 77 1.71 14.94 9.65
N LYS A 78 2.78 15.17 8.89
CA LYS A 78 4.13 15.03 9.45
C LYS A 78 4.24 16.10 10.52
N GLU A 79 3.82 15.79 11.73
CA GLU A 79 4.42 16.45 12.88
C GLU A 79 5.91 16.16 12.76
N ILE A 80 6.71 17.22 12.80
CA ILE A 80 8.16 17.07 12.79
C ILE A 80 8.49 16.50 14.17
N ASP A 81 8.49 15.17 14.29
CA ASP A 81 8.94 14.46 15.47
C ASP A 81 10.46 14.68 15.62
N TRP A 82 10.81 15.79 16.26
CA TRP A 82 12.17 16.04 16.78
C TRP A 82 12.46 15.24 18.05
N ILE A 83 11.54 14.39 18.52
CA ILE A 83 11.64 13.73 19.81
C ILE A 83 11.11 12.30 19.65
N GLU A 84 11.96 11.35 19.23
CA GLU A 84 11.93 9.92 19.64
C GLU A 84 12.91 9.04 18.82
N TRP A 85 14.15 9.52 18.63
CA TRP A 85 15.31 8.63 18.43
C TRP A 85 16.47 9.14 19.29
N ARG A 86 16.42 8.79 20.57
CA ARG A 86 17.59 8.63 21.44
C ARG A 86 17.71 7.16 21.77
#